data_AF-A0A6I4T7Z4-F1
#
_entry.id   AF-A0A6I4T7Z4-F1
#
_cell.length_a   1.000
_cell.length_b   1.000
_cell.length_c   1.000
_cell.angle_alpha   90.00
_cell.angle_beta   90.00
_cell.angle_gamma   90.00
#
_symmetry.space_group_name_H-M   'P 1'
#
loop_
_entity.id
_entity.type
_entity.pdbx_description
1 polymer ?
#
loop_
_entity_poly.entity_id
_entity_poly.type
_entity_poly.pdbx_seq_one_letter_code
_entity_poly.pdbx_strand_id
1 'polypeptide(L)'
;MRLLGPLFVGTILSVGPLRADSWTLPTVVTYMSSHGQARAIVTPRDLDSQMTYFEDKVKGVEPAGQEKSGAPAANAELQRKQNGRWVVAWKAPLTNDVAPVDAIIRNDGAYFVTFDDWHSLGHGPNAVVIYGSEGERIARLALVDIVPANYIEVLPHSVSSIHWRGDPRFSRDGKHVVIPVPIPSEKFSTPRTVDLAISLADGSVSPLDSAAWKKAVEATSLVRTARMAEARAVREAFFAPLLGPRENTQRHWHIYLREAVARLIGDGNTPSTTVLRSPGEPDYAVSESWIREALLEPTGDKVALATLSESNLARTLAKIAPKITPDSLSQTTIFVAVSDKYWSDIVAAMRPTGAKLVQLNPSIPLEQRQERIERRYGSSAAGLLQSDQGVLGHPAGSVALLAGVLCIFLAGFWMACRRYRRPS
;
A
#
# COMPACT_ATOMS: atom_id res chain seq x y z
N MET A 1 25.22 -37.94 -8.89
CA MET A 1 25.11 -37.57 -7.46
C MET A 1 24.25 -36.33 -7.35
N ARG A 2 23.04 -36.48 -6.82
CA ARG A 2 22.13 -35.36 -6.49
C ARG A 2 22.63 -34.72 -5.21
N LEU A 3 22.83 -33.41 -5.19
CA LEU A 3 23.00 -32.64 -3.97
C LEU A 3 22.03 -31.45 -4.02
N LEU A 4 21.03 -31.54 -3.14
CA LEU A 4 20.06 -30.51 -2.83
C LEU A 4 20.80 -29.30 -2.22
N GLY A 5 20.58 -28.11 -2.76
CA GLY A 5 20.94 -26.84 -2.13
C GLY A 5 19.75 -26.28 -1.34
N PRO A 6 19.96 -25.72 -0.13
CA PRO A 6 18.87 -25.19 0.68
C PRO A 6 18.37 -23.86 0.11
N LEU A 7 17.05 -23.77 0.00
CA LEU A 7 16.31 -22.58 -0.41
C LEU A 7 16.25 -21.61 0.80
N PHE A 8 17.10 -20.59 0.83
CA PHE A 8 17.01 -19.53 1.84
C PHE A 8 16.14 -18.37 1.33
N VAL A 9 15.00 -18.20 1.99
CA VAL A 9 14.04 -17.12 1.82
C VAL A 9 14.61 -15.87 2.48
N GLY A 10 15.15 -14.95 1.69
CA GLY A 10 15.50 -13.61 2.16
C GLY A 10 14.26 -12.72 2.18
N THR A 11 13.80 -12.35 3.38
CA THR A 11 12.64 -11.47 3.58
C THR A 11 12.91 -10.08 3.02
N ILE A 12 12.13 -9.72 2.01
CA ILE A 12 12.19 -8.45 1.31
C ILE A 12 11.45 -7.40 2.17
N LEU A 13 12.17 -6.49 2.85
CA LEU A 13 11.59 -5.21 3.24
C LEU A 13 11.73 -4.21 2.09
N SER A 14 11.06 -4.52 0.98
CA SER A 14 10.68 -3.49 0.03
C SER A 14 9.45 -2.83 0.64
N VAL A 15 9.54 -1.57 1.04
CA VAL A 15 8.36 -0.71 0.92
C VAL A 15 8.17 -0.57 -0.59
N GLY A 16 7.51 -1.57 -1.19
CA GLY A 16 7.09 -1.48 -2.57
C GLY A 16 6.27 -0.21 -2.73
N PRO A 17 6.13 0.33 -3.96
CA PRO A 17 5.16 1.39 -4.19
C PRO A 17 3.85 0.93 -3.56
N LEU A 18 3.37 1.70 -2.56
CA LEU A 18 2.05 1.55 -1.99
C LEU A 18 1.12 1.46 -3.20
N ARG A 19 0.60 0.26 -3.50
CA ARG A 19 -0.34 0.07 -4.59
C ARG A 19 -1.66 0.62 -4.07
N ALA A 20 -1.76 1.94 -4.10
CA ALA A 20 -3.04 2.62 -3.96
C ALA A 20 -3.87 2.25 -5.18
N ASP A 21 -5.12 1.89 -4.94
CA ASP A 21 -6.04 1.60 -6.03
C ASP A 21 -6.34 2.90 -6.78
N SER A 22 -6.33 2.82 -8.11
CA SER A 22 -6.81 3.92 -8.94
C SER A 22 -8.29 3.71 -9.19
N TRP A 23 -9.10 4.66 -8.76
CA TRP A 23 -10.54 4.65 -8.94
C TRP A 23 -10.94 5.80 -9.84
N THR A 24 -11.56 5.49 -10.96
CA THR A 24 -12.23 6.49 -11.80
C THR A 24 -13.53 6.93 -11.14
N LEU A 25 -13.99 8.15 -11.46
CA LEU A 25 -15.35 8.58 -11.09
C LEU A 25 -16.38 7.55 -11.58
N PRO A 26 -17.37 7.21 -10.75
CA PRO A 26 -18.38 6.24 -11.13
C PRO A 26 -19.26 6.85 -12.24
N THR A 27 -19.69 5.99 -13.16
CA THR A 27 -20.55 6.37 -14.29
C THR A 27 -21.80 5.51 -14.30
N VAL A 28 -22.78 5.84 -15.15
CA VAL A 28 -23.97 5.00 -15.32
C VAL A 28 -23.54 3.64 -15.90
N VAL A 29 -23.84 2.56 -15.18
CA VAL A 29 -23.51 1.19 -15.60
C VAL A 29 -24.80 0.40 -15.82
N THR A 30 -24.87 -0.34 -16.93
CA THR A 30 -25.94 -1.32 -17.16
C THR A 30 -25.42 -2.73 -16.90
N TYR A 31 -25.97 -3.37 -15.88
CA TYR A 31 -25.75 -4.79 -15.58
C TYR A 31 -26.77 -5.65 -16.31
N MET A 32 -26.32 -6.76 -16.89
CA MET A 32 -27.18 -7.70 -17.61
C MET A 32 -27.19 -9.04 -16.88
N SER A 33 -28.36 -9.63 -16.71
CA SER A 33 -28.47 -11.03 -16.26
C SER A 33 -27.82 -11.98 -17.27
N SER A 34 -27.32 -13.13 -16.83
CA SER A 34 -26.56 -14.06 -17.68
C SER A 34 -27.34 -14.55 -18.91
N HIS A 35 -28.68 -14.64 -18.83
CA HIS A 35 -29.55 -15.04 -19.95
C HIS A 35 -30.21 -13.85 -20.68
N GLY A 36 -29.85 -12.61 -20.32
CA GLY A 36 -30.34 -11.39 -20.97
C GLY A 36 -31.85 -11.13 -20.80
N GLN A 37 -32.47 -11.69 -19.76
CA GLN A 37 -33.90 -11.56 -19.48
C GLN A 37 -34.23 -10.43 -18.49
N ALA A 38 -33.24 -10.00 -17.71
CA ALA A 38 -33.29 -8.83 -16.85
C ALA A 38 -32.02 -7.97 -17.01
N ARG A 39 -32.17 -6.66 -16.79
CA ARG A 39 -31.06 -5.70 -16.71
C ARG A 39 -31.31 -4.68 -15.60
N ALA A 40 -30.25 -4.13 -15.03
CA ALA A 40 -30.31 -3.04 -14.06
C ALA A 40 -29.45 -1.89 -14.56
N ILE A 41 -30.01 -0.69 -14.56
CA ILE A 41 -29.27 0.54 -14.87
C ILE A 41 -28.98 1.20 -13.52
N VAL A 42 -27.71 1.27 -13.16
CA VAL A 42 -27.25 1.92 -11.93
C VAL A 42 -26.73 3.30 -12.28
N THR A 43 -27.34 4.32 -11.69
CA THR A 43 -26.92 5.71 -11.78
C THR A 43 -26.24 6.09 -10.47
N PRO A 44 -24.95 6.48 -10.48
CA PRO A 44 -24.28 6.96 -9.29
C PRO A 44 -24.94 8.20 -8.69
N ARG A 45 -24.65 8.47 -7.41
CA ARG A 45 -24.87 9.78 -6.82
C ARG A 45 -23.98 10.81 -7.52
N ASP A 46 -24.50 12.03 -7.69
CA ASP A 46 -23.75 13.10 -8.33
C ASP A 46 -22.67 13.63 -7.38
N LEU A 47 -21.43 13.69 -7.88
CA LEU A 47 -20.27 14.19 -7.17
C LEU A 47 -19.71 15.43 -7.88
N ASP A 48 -19.39 16.45 -7.11
CA ASP A 48 -18.68 17.65 -7.60
C ASP A 48 -17.31 17.28 -8.18
N SER A 49 -16.51 16.55 -7.39
CA SER A 49 -15.27 15.93 -7.86
C SER A 49 -14.80 14.84 -6.91
N GLN A 50 -13.88 14.00 -7.39
CA GLN A 50 -13.20 13.02 -6.55
C GLN A 50 -12.36 13.69 -5.44
N MET A 51 -11.78 14.87 -5.70
CA MET A 51 -11.01 15.59 -4.70
C MET A 51 -11.91 16.09 -3.56
N THR A 52 -13.03 16.71 -3.91
CA THR A 52 -14.02 17.21 -2.94
C THR A 52 -14.54 16.08 -2.05
N TYR A 53 -14.81 14.90 -2.64
CA TYR A 53 -15.19 13.70 -1.87
C TYR A 53 -14.17 13.36 -0.77
N PHE A 54 -12.88 13.31 -1.11
CA PHE A 54 -11.86 12.98 -0.11
C PHE A 54 -11.65 14.08 0.91
N GLU A 55 -11.64 15.34 0.49
CA GLU A 55 -11.53 16.46 1.41
C GLU A 55 -12.66 16.46 2.44
N ASP A 56 -13.89 16.19 2.01
CA ASP A 56 -15.04 16.12 2.89
C ASP A 56 -14.96 14.92 3.84
N LYS A 57 -14.54 13.74 3.38
CA LYS A 57 -14.30 12.58 4.26
C LYS A 57 -13.25 12.88 5.33
N VAL A 58 -12.19 13.62 4.99
CA VAL A 58 -11.17 14.06 5.96
C VAL A 58 -11.73 15.08 6.96
N LYS A 59 -12.59 15.98 6.50
CA LYS A 59 -13.26 17.00 7.32
C LYS A 59 -14.47 16.47 8.11
N GLY A 60 -14.90 15.22 7.86
CA GLY A 60 -16.09 14.63 8.46
C GLY A 60 -17.41 15.24 7.94
N VAL A 61 -17.43 15.76 6.72
CA VAL A 61 -18.61 16.35 6.08
C VAL A 61 -19.35 15.28 5.28
N GLU A 62 -20.65 15.15 5.51
CA GLU A 62 -21.52 14.21 4.78
C GLU A 62 -22.77 14.92 4.21
N PRO A 63 -23.28 14.50 3.04
CA PRO A 63 -22.72 13.48 2.15
C PRO A 63 -21.47 13.99 1.41
N ALA A 64 -20.34 13.30 1.58
CA ALA A 64 -19.05 13.76 1.07
C ALA A 64 -19.06 13.98 -0.45
N GLY A 65 -18.49 15.10 -0.91
CA GLY A 65 -18.34 15.42 -2.32
C GLY A 65 -19.65 15.69 -3.08
N GLN A 66 -20.79 15.84 -2.39
CA GLN A 66 -22.10 16.05 -3.01
C GLN A 66 -22.13 17.29 -3.91
N GLU A 67 -22.61 17.10 -5.14
CA GLU A 67 -22.93 18.22 -6.02
C GLU A 67 -24.19 18.96 -5.54
N LYS A 68 -24.17 20.29 -5.48
CA LYS A 68 -25.22 21.15 -4.89
C LYS A 68 -26.63 20.91 -5.42
N SER A 69 -26.77 20.52 -6.68
CA SER A 69 -28.06 20.28 -7.34
C SER A 69 -28.16 18.87 -7.91
N GLY A 70 -27.19 18.02 -7.58
CA GLY A 70 -27.13 16.64 -8.06
C GLY A 70 -28.05 15.72 -7.26
N ALA A 71 -28.30 14.54 -7.81
CA ALA A 71 -29.00 13.47 -7.12
C ALA A 71 -28.26 13.13 -5.81
N PRO A 72 -28.97 13.00 -4.67
CA PRO A 72 -28.36 12.81 -3.35
C PRO A 72 -28.08 11.35 -3.00
N ALA A 73 -28.39 10.41 -3.89
CA ALA A 73 -28.15 8.99 -3.69
C ALA A 73 -27.95 8.28 -5.03
N ALA A 74 -27.16 7.20 -5.00
CA ALA A 74 -27.15 6.23 -6.07
C ALA A 74 -28.55 5.66 -6.29
N ASN A 75 -28.92 5.36 -7.53
CA ASN A 75 -30.20 4.78 -7.88
C ASN A 75 -30.01 3.56 -8.78
N ALA A 76 -30.93 2.61 -8.69
CA ALA A 76 -31.06 1.53 -9.65
C ALA A 76 -32.44 1.52 -10.28
N GLU A 77 -32.48 1.21 -11.57
CA GLU A 77 -33.68 0.91 -12.33
C GLU A 77 -33.58 -0.50 -12.89
N LEU A 78 -34.37 -1.42 -12.34
CA LEU A 78 -34.42 -2.81 -12.79
C LEU A 78 -35.49 -2.96 -13.86
N GLN A 79 -35.13 -3.61 -14.96
CA GLN A 79 -36.01 -3.88 -16.08
C GLN A 79 -36.02 -5.37 -16.43
N ARG A 80 -37.20 -5.90 -16.77
CA ARG A 80 -37.39 -7.27 -17.25
C ARG A 80 -37.83 -7.26 -18.70
N LYS A 81 -37.42 -8.29 -19.43
CA LYS A 81 -37.82 -8.47 -20.82
C LYS A 81 -39.18 -9.15 -20.86
N GLN A 82 -40.18 -8.46 -21.41
CA GLN A 82 -41.53 -8.98 -21.61
C GLN A 82 -41.92 -8.76 -23.08
N ASN A 83 -42.28 -9.84 -23.78
CA ASN A 83 -42.62 -9.80 -25.21
C ASN A 83 -41.58 -9.06 -26.07
N GLY A 84 -40.30 -9.28 -25.79
CA GLY A 84 -39.19 -8.64 -26.49
C GLY A 84 -38.89 -7.18 -26.09
N ARG A 85 -39.70 -6.57 -25.22
CA ARG A 85 -39.52 -5.18 -24.75
C ARG A 85 -39.04 -5.14 -23.31
N TRP A 86 -38.30 -4.10 -22.97
CA TRP A 86 -37.91 -3.84 -21.59
C TRP A 86 -39.05 -3.14 -20.85
N VAL A 87 -39.47 -3.72 -19.73
CA VAL A 87 -40.47 -3.17 -18.83
C VAL A 87 -39.81 -2.92 -17.49
N VAL A 88 -39.98 -1.72 -16.94
CA VAL A 88 -39.47 -1.37 -15.60
C VAL A 88 -40.19 -2.23 -14.58
N ALA A 89 -39.41 -3.00 -13.81
CA ALA A 89 -39.91 -3.74 -12.65
C ALA A 89 -39.96 -2.82 -11.44
N TRP A 90 -38.87 -2.10 -11.16
CA TRP A 90 -38.82 -1.09 -10.11
C TRP A 90 -37.70 -0.09 -10.35
N LYS A 91 -37.78 1.03 -9.63
CA LYS A 91 -36.74 2.06 -9.55
C LYS A 91 -36.65 2.56 -8.12
N ALA A 92 -35.47 2.52 -7.53
CA ALA A 92 -35.27 2.87 -6.13
C ALA A 92 -33.85 3.39 -5.84
N PRO A 93 -33.68 4.22 -4.80
CA PRO A 93 -32.36 4.58 -4.31
C PRO A 93 -31.65 3.35 -3.74
N LEU A 94 -30.34 3.28 -3.96
CA LEU A 94 -29.47 2.27 -3.38
C LEU A 94 -28.93 2.75 -2.04
N THR A 95 -28.57 1.78 -1.20
CA THR A 95 -27.87 2.05 0.08
C THR A 95 -26.38 2.33 -0.09
N ASN A 96 -25.82 2.04 -1.27
CA ASN A 96 -24.44 2.37 -1.59
C ASN A 96 -24.26 3.89 -1.68
N ASP A 97 -23.23 4.45 -1.02
CA ASP A 97 -23.04 5.92 -0.86
C ASP A 97 -23.02 6.64 -2.22
N VAL A 98 -22.03 6.31 -3.05
CA VAL A 98 -21.86 6.93 -4.37
C VAL A 98 -22.32 5.99 -5.48
N ALA A 99 -21.86 4.74 -5.46
CA ALA A 99 -22.25 3.68 -6.37
C ALA A 99 -21.73 2.35 -5.80
N PRO A 100 -22.33 1.21 -6.16
CA PRO A 100 -21.70 -0.07 -5.92
C PRO A 100 -20.46 -0.25 -6.79
N VAL A 101 -19.47 -1.03 -6.33
CA VAL A 101 -18.32 -1.42 -7.17
C VAL A 101 -18.75 -2.39 -8.25
N ASP A 102 -19.66 -3.30 -7.93
CA ASP A 102 -20.15 -4.35 -8.83
C ASP A 102 -21.59 -4.75 -8.46
N ALA A 103 -22.30 -5.38 -9.38
CA ALA A 103 -23.64 -5.90 -9.14
C ALA A 103 -24.01 -7.08 -10.06
N ILE A 104 -24.89 -7.95 -9.58
CA ILE A 104 -25.45 -9.06 -10.37
C ILE A 104 -26.98 -9.09 -10.28
N ILE A 105 -27.62 -9.67 -11.30
CA ILE A 105 -29.08 -9.77 -11.41
C ILE A 105 -29.47 -11.21 -11.72
N ARG A 106 -30.47 -11.73 -11.01
CA ARG A 106 -31.01 -13.06 -11.29
C ARG A 106 -31.75 -13.04 -12.62
N ASN A 107 -31.72 -14.13 -13.38
CA ASN A 107 -32.29 -14.16 -14.74
C ASN A 107 -33.77 -13.77 -14.81
N ASP A 108 -34.57 -14.08 -13.79
CA ASP A 108 -35.98 -13.69 -13.72
C ASP A 108 -36.21 -12.23 -13.26
N GLY A 109 -35.13 -11.51 -12.90
CA GLY A 109 -35.17 -10.17 -12.36
C GLY A 109 -35.83 -10.07 -10.98
N ALA A 110 -35.91 -11.17 -10.22
CA ALA A 110 -36.48 -11.13 -8.87
C ALA A 110 -35.48 -10.67 -7.81
N TYR A 111 -34.17 -10.73 -8.11
CA TYR A 111 -33.13 -10.27 -7.21
C TYR A 111 -32.08 -9.46 -7.94
N PHE A 112 -31.68 -8.37 -7.29
CA PHE A 112 -30.55 -7.52 -7.66
C PHE A 112 -29.62 -7.46 -6.45
N VAL A 113 -28.34 -7.71 -6.65
CA VAL A 113 -27.35 -7.78 -5.57
C VAL A 113 -26.20 -6.86 -5.89
N THR A 114 -25.88 -5.96 -4.99
CA THR A 114 -24.72 -5.06 -5.12
C THR A 114 -23.60 -5.49 -4.19
N PHE A 115 -22.37 -5.15 -4.59
CA PHE A 115 -21.17 -5.49 -3.85
C PHE A 115 -20.27 -4.26 -3.71
N ASP A 116 -19.91 -4.01 -2.45
CA ASP A 116 -18.99 -2.97 -2.01
C ASP A 116 -19.43 -1.54 -2.37
N ASP A 117 -18.98 -0.58 -1.59
CA ASP A 117 -19.11 0.84 -1.93
C ASP A 117 -17.91 1.31 -2.75
N TRP A 118 -18.15 2.19 -3.74
CA TRP A 118 -17.07 2.88 -4.45
C TRP A 118 -16.12 3.57 -3.45
N HIS A 119 -14.80 3.38 -3.62
CA HIS A 119 -13.73 3.75 -2.66
C HIS A 119 -13.76 3.06 -1.28
N SER A 120 -14.58 2.03 -1.08
CA SER A 120 -14.72 1.34 0.21
C SER A 120 -14.83 -0.17 0.04
N LEU A 121 -14.02 -0.74 -0.86
CA LEU A 121 -14.01 -2.19 -1.14
C LEU A 121 -13.61 -2.99 0.11
N GLY A 122 -14.53 -3.83 0.59
CA GLY A 122 -14.40 -4.61 1.82
C GLY A 122 -14.56 -3.80 3.11
N HIS A 123 -15.00 -2.54 3.01
CA HIS A 123 -15.21 -1.64 4.13
C HIS A 123 -16.67 -1.18 4.23
N GLY A 124 -17.07 -0.76 5.42
CA GLY A 124 -18.43 -0.28 5.67
C GLY A 124 -19.49 -1.38 5.68
N PRO A 125 -20.77 -0.98 5.71
CA PRO A 125 -21.88 -1.90 5.92
C PRO A 125 -22.46 -2.50 4.64
N ASN A 126 -21.95 -2.11 3.46
CA ASN A 126 -22.51 -2.48 2.15
C ASN A 126 -21.57 -3.41 1.37
N ALA A 127 -20.90 -4.35 2.04
CA ALA A 127 -20.09 -5.35 1.35
C ALA A 127 -20.97 -6.21 0.43
N VAL A 128 -22.17 -6.57 0.89
CA VAL A 128 -23.23 -7.17 0.07
C VAL A 128 -24.57 -6.54 0.42
N VAL A 129 -25.35 -6.14 -0.59
CA VAL A 129 -26.74 -5.71 -0.39
C VAL A 129 -27.64 -6.48 -1.34
N ILE A 130 -28.71 -7.08 -0.80
CA ILE A 130 -29.68 -7.87 -1.56
C ILE A 130 -30.97 -7.08 -1.66
N TYR A 131 -31.43 -6.84 -2.89
CA TYR A 131 -32.72 -6.23 -3.20
C TYR A 131 -33.64 -7.26 -3.84
N GLY A 132 -34.92 -7.22 -3.45
CA GLY A 132 -35.96 -8.10 -3.95
C GLY A 132 -36.63 -7.61 -5.22
N SER A 133 -37.80 -8.18 -5.50
CA SER A 133 -38.47 -8.02 -6.79
C SER A 133 -39.15 -6.67 -6.98
N GLU A 134 -39.35 -5.92 -5.91
CA GLU A 134 -39.98 -4.60 -5.88
C GLU A 134 -38.98 -3.49 -5.49
N GLY A 135 -37.68 -3.83 -5.38
CA GLY A 135 -36.62 -2.90 -4.97
C GLY A 135 -36.47 -2.77 -3.46
N GLU A 136 -37.21 -3.56 -2.67
CA GLU A 136 -37.06 -3.64 -1.23
C GLU A 136 -35.71 -4.26 -0.84
N ARG A 137 -35.08 -3.72 0.20
CA ARG A 137 -33.82 -4.26 0.72
C ARG A 137 -34.10 -5.45 1.65
N ILE A 138 -33.68 -6.63 1.22
CA ILE A 138 -33.81 -7.88 1.97
C ILE A 138 -32.70 -8.02 2.99
N ALA A 139 -31.45 -7.77 2.58
CA ALA A 139 -30.29 -7.90 3.45
C ALA A 139 -29.24 -6.83 3.14
N ARG A 140 -28.46 -6.49 4.15
CA ARG A 140 -27.33 -5.56 4.08
C ARG A 140 -26.25 -6.07 5.03
N LEU A 141 -25.12 -6.46 4.45
CA LEU A 141 -24.07 -7.19 5.15
C LEU A 141 -22.76 -6.41 5.07
N ALA A 142 -22.16 -6.17 6.23
CA ALA A 142 -20.76 -5.82 6.34
C ALA A 142 -19.90 -7.08 6.13
N LEU A 143 -18.61 -6.90 5.88
CA LEU A 143 -17.71 -8.04 5.66
C LEU A 143 -17.63 -8.98 6.89
N VAL A 144 -17.76 -8.42 8.10
CA VAL A 144 -17.81 -9.17 9.38
C VAL A 144 -19.05 -10.05 9.53
N ASP A 145 -20.12 -9.77 8.77
CA ASP A 145 -21.32 -10.61 8.74
C ASP A 145 -21.15 -11.82 7.81
N ILE A 146 -20.12 -11.79 6.93
CA ILE A 146 -19.84 -12.81 5.92
C ILE A 146 -18.70 -13.72 6.38
N VAL A 147 -17.64 -13.13 6.95
CA VAL A 147 -16.46 -13.85 7.43
C VAL A 147 -16.01 -13.35 8.81
N PRO A 148 -15.38 -14.20 9.64
CA PRO A 148 -14.85 -13.80 10.94
C PRO A 148 -13.82 -12.66 10.85
N ALA A 149 -13.80 -11.78 11.85
CA ALA A 149 -12.88 -10.62 11.87
C ALA A 149 -11.39 -10.99 11.72
N ASN A 150 -10.94 -12.08 12.35
CA ASN A 150 -9.56 -12.57 12.21
C ASN A 150 -9.24 -13.07 10.79
N TYR A 151 -10.26 -13.50 10.03
CA TYR A 151 -10.11 -13.86 8.63
C TYR A 151 -9.88 -12.62 7.78
N ILE A 152 -10.61 -11.53 8.07
CA ILE A 152 -10.48 -10.24 7.39
C ILE A 152 -9.07 -9.67 7.55
N GLU A 153 -8.49 -9.72 8.75
CA GLU A 153 -7.13 -9.22 9.04
C GLU A 153 -6.04 -9.80 8.13
N VAL A 154 -6.24 -11.02 7.64
CA VAL A 154 -5.25 -11.75 6.84
C VAL A 154 -5.61 -11.86 5.37
N LEU A 155 -6.76 -11.34 4.95
CA LEU A 155 -7.13 -11.27 3.55
C LEU A 155 -6.12 -10.44 2.75
N PRO A 156 -5.95 -10.72 1.45
CA PRO A 156 -5.19 -9.86 0.56
C PRO A 156 -5.81 -8.45 0.56
N HIS A 157 -4.99 -7.43 0.70
CA HIS A 157 -5.45 -6.05 0.70
C HIS A 157 -4.42 -5.12 0.05
N SER A 158 -4.93 -4.03 -0.51
CA SER A 158 -4.16 -2.84 -0.84
C SER A 158 -4.11 -1.93 0.39
N VAL A 159 -3.60 -0.72 0.24
CA VAL A 159 -3.65 0.30 1.30
C VAL A 159 -5.11 0.66 1.64
N SER A 160 -6.01 0.61 0.66
CA SER A 160 -7.35 1.18 0.71
C SER A 160 -8.49 0.18 0.48
N SER A 161 -8.19 -1.10 0.27
CA SER A 161 -9.18 -2.09 -0.14
C SER A 161 -8.83 -3.49 0.33
N ILE A 162 -9.83 -4.23 0.81
CA ILE A 162 -9.68 -5.64 1.21
C ILE A 162 -10.21 -6.50 0.07
N HIS A 163 -9.35 -7.21 -0.65
CA HIS A 163 -9.75 -8.03 -1.80
C HIS A 163 -10.37 -9.33 -1.29
N TRP A 164 -11.64 -9.26 -0.87
CA TRP A 164 -12.30 -10.27 -0.06
C TRP A 164 -13.15 -11.28 -0.85
N ARG A 165 -13.33 -11.07 -2.15
CA ARG A 165 -14.12 -11.95 -3.02
C ARG A 165 -13.53 -12.08 -4.42
N GLY A 166 -13.85 -13.19 -5.07
CA GLY A 166 -13.83 -13.34 -6.53
C GLY A 166 -15.18 -13.00 -7.16
N ASP A 167 -15.43 -13.52 -8.36
CA ASP A 167 -16.64 -13.23 -9.12
C ASP A 167 -17.89 -13.89 -8.48
N PRO A 168 -18.89 -13.11 -8.04
CA PRO A 168 -20.08 -13.63 -7.42
C PRO A 168 -21.04 -14.19 -8.48
N ARG A 169 -21.86 -15.17 -8.08
CA ARG A 169 -22.82 -15.83 -8.99
C ARG A 169 -24.07 -16.30 -8.24
N PHE A 170 -25.18 -16.44 -8.95
CA PHE A 170 -26.34 -17.13 -8.38
C PHE A 170 -26.12 -18.65 -8.34
N SER A 171 -26.59 -19.30 -7.29
CA SER A 171 -26.64 -20.76 -7.21
C SER A 171 -27.58 -21.34 -8.28
N ARG A 172 -27.38 -22.60 -8.66
CA ARG A 172 -28.19 -23.26 -9.72
C ARG A 172 -29.67 -23.38 -9.35
N ASP A 173 -29.97 -23.53 -8.06
CA ASP A 173 -31.34 -23.54 -7.54
C ASP A 173 -31.96 -22.14 -7.42
N GLY A 174 -31.18 -21.09 -7.70
CA GLY A 174 -31.60 -19.70 -7.67
C GLY A 174 -31.88 -19.15 -6.27
N LYS A 175 -31.53 -19.86 -5.19
CA LYS A 175 -31.83 -19.48 -3.80
C LYS A 175 -30.73 -18.70 -3.09
N HIS A 176 -29.52 -18.70 -3.63
CA HIS A 176 -28.36 -18.11 -2.98
C HIS A 176 -27.53 -17.27 -3.95
N VAL A 177 -26.82 -16.28 -3.40
CA VAL A 177 -25.60 -15.73 -4.01
C VAL A 177 -24.43 -16.55 -3.51
N VAL A 178 -23.63 -17.08 -4.42
CA VAL A 178 -22.39 -17.77 -4.10
C VAL A 178 -21.23 -16.80 -4.32
N ILE A 179 -20.43 -16.63 -3.27
CA ILE A 179 -19.27 -15.74 -3.24
C ILE A 179 -18.01 -16.57 -3.02
N PRO A 180 -17.10 -16.63 -4.00
CA PRO A 180 -15.77 -17.20 -3.80
C PRO A 180 -14.96 -16.28 -2.89
N VAL A 181 -14.64 -16.72 -1.67
CA VAL A 181 -13.81 -15.96 -0.72
C VAL A 181 -12.38 -16.47 -0.76
N PRO A 182 -11.34 -15.61 -0.90
CA PRO A 182 -9.95 -16.03 -0.84
C PRO A 182 -9.60 -16.78 0.44
N ILE A 183 -8.86 -17.87 0.31
CA ILE A 183 -8.24 -18.58 1.43
C ILE A 183 -6.93 -17.86 1.75
N PRO A 184 -6.74 -17.36 3.00
CA PRO A 184 -5.53 -16.69 3.41
C PRO A 184 -4.29 -17.54 3.14
N SER A 185 -3.28 -16.89 2.57
CA SER A 185 -1.98 -17.49 2.33
C SER A 185 -0.89 -16.43 2.37
N GLU A 186 0.35 -16.84 2.56
CA GLU A 186 1.51 -15.94 2.55
C GLU A 186 1.87 -15.42 1.15
N LYS A 187 1.41 -16.10 0.09
CA LYS A 187 1.75 -15.75 -1.29
C LYS A 187 0.62 -14.97 -1.94
N PHE A 188 0.97 -13.82 -2.54
CA PHE A 188 0.05 -12.97 -3.32
C PHE A 188 -0.31 -13.52 -4.72
N SER A 189 0.02 -14.78 -5.04
CA SER A 189 -0.43 -15.43 -6.28
C SER A 189 -1.96 -15.56 -6.30
N THR A 190 -2.54 -15.90 -7.46
CA THR A 190 -3.98 -16.14 -7.62
C THR A 190 -4.53 -16.94 -6.44
N PRO A 191 -5.33 -16.32 -5.56
CA PRO A 191 -5.70 -16.96 -4.32
C PRO A 191 -6.66 -18.11 -4.61
N ARG A 192 -6.41 -19.26 -3.99
CA ARG A 192 -7.45 -20.30 -3.90
C ARG A 192 -8.63 -19.73 -3.14
N THR A 193 -9.83 -20.11 -3.51
CA THR A 193 -11.06 -19.63 -2.88
C THR A 193 -11.84 -20.76 -2.22
N VAL A 194 -12.73 -20.40 -1.30
CA VAL A 194 -13.78 -21.23 -0.73
C VAL A 194 -15.10 -20.51 -0.96
N ASP A 195 -16.12 -21.24 -1.42
CA ASP A 195 -17.42 -20.64 -1.71
C ASP A 195 -18.27 -20.52 -0.43
N LEU A 196 -18.74 -19.30 -0.16
CA LEU A 196 -19.81 -19.03 0.80
C LEU A 196 -21.11 -18.75 0.05
N ALA A 197 -22.22 -19.21 0.60
CA ALA A 197 -23.56 -18.96 0.11
C ALA A 197 -24.28 -17.97 1.01
N ILE A 198 -24.88 -16.95 0.41
CA ILE A 198 -25.75 -15.99 1.07
C ILE A 198 -27.17 -16.26 0.59
N SER A 199 -28.06 -16.58 1.51
CA SER A 199 -29.48 -16.80 1.24
C SER A 199 -30.13 -15.53 0.69
N LEU A 200 -30.83 -15.66 -0.43
CA LEU A 200 -31.58 -14.54 -1.01
C LEU A 200 -32.86 -14.20 -0.23
N ALA A 201 -33.32 -15.09 0.67
CA ALA A 201 -34.54 -14.86 1.42
C ALA A 201 -34.33 -13.92 2.63
N ASP A 202 -33.16 -13.98 3.26
CA ASP A 202 -32.89 -13.32 4.53
C ASP A 202 -31.44 -12.84 4.72
N GLY A 203 -30.54 -13.12 3.76
CA GLY A 203 -29.13 -12.76 3.86
C GLY A 203 -28.29 -13.66 4.77
N SER A 204 -28.83 -14.78 5.26
CA SER A 204 -28.06 -15.71 6.09
C SER A 204 -26.87 -16.30 5.31
N VAL A 205 -25.71 -16.38 5.96
CA VAL A 205 -24.45 -16.82 5.35
C VAL A 205 -24.09 -18.23 5.83
N SER A 206 -23.71 -19.11 4.90
CA SER A 206 -23.25 -20.46 5.19
C SER A 206 -22.20 -20.93 4.19
N PRO A 207 -21.25 -21.79 4.59
CA PRO A 207 -20.32 -22.38 3.63
C PRO A 207 -21.01 -23.42 2.74
N LEU A 208 -20.69 -23.44 1.44
CA LEU A 208 -21.15 -24.52 0.56
C LEU A 208 -20.46 -25.86 0.86
N ASP A 209 -19.20 -25.79 1.31
CA ASP A 209 -18.43 -26.93 1.80
C ASP A 209 -17.88 -26.61 3.19
N SER A 210 -18.53 -27.12 4.22
CA SER A 210 -18.15 -26.91 5.62
C SER A 210 -16.75 -27.44 5.95
N ALA A 211 -16.28 -28.49 5.27
CA ALA A 211 -14.95 -29.05 5.51
C ALA A 211 -13.88 -28.17 4.86
N ALA A 212 -14.12 -27.66 3.65
CA ALA A 212 -13.25 -26.68 3.02
C ALA A 212 -13.19 -25.36 3.82
N TRP A 213 -14.34 -24.89 4.32
CA TRP A 213 -14.41 -23.70 5.15
C TRP A 213 -13.62 -23.83 6.45
N LYS A 214 -13.74 -24.97 7.15
CA LYS A 214 -12.94 -25.25 8.35
C LYS A 214 -11.44 -25.16 8.07
N LYS A 215 -10.98 -25.77 6.96
CA LYS A 215 -9.57 -25.68 6.53
C LYS A 215 -9.14 -24.24 6.21
N ALA A 216 -10.02 -23.45 5.62
CA ALA A 216 -9.75 -22.04 5.34
C ALA A 216 -9.57 -21.23 6.63
N VAL A 217 -10.44 -21.46 7.63
CA VAL A 217 -10.32 -20.83 8.96
C VAL A 217 -9.06 -21.29 9.70
N GLU A 218 -8.64 -22.55 9.56
CA GLU A 218 -7.37 -23.03 10.12
C GLU A 218 -6.16 -22.34 9.46
N ALA A 219 -6.20 -22.13 8.13
CA ALA A 219 -5.15 -21.41 7.40
C ALA A 219 -5.01 -19.95 7.86
N THR A 220 -6.12 -19.30 8.23
CA THR A 220 -6.12 -17.95 8.82
C THR A 220 -5.20 -17.85 10.04
N SER A 221 -5.30 -18.79 10.98
CA SER A 221 -4.47 -18.76 12.19
C SER A 221 -2.98 -18.88 11.86
N LEU A 222 -2.62 -19.75 10.91
CA LEU A 222 -1.21 -19.92 10.49
C LEU A 222 -0.64 -18.64 9.87
N VAL A 223 -1.37 -18.04 8.92
CA VAL A 223 -0.95 -16.79 8.26
C VAL A 223 -0.88 -15.65 9.26
N ARG A 224 -1.83 -15.58 10.19
CA ARG A 224 -1.85 -14.56 11.24
C ARG A 224 -0.62 -14.67 12.14
N THR A 225 -0.28 -15.86 12.60
CA THR A 225 0.93 -16.10 13.40
C THR A 225 2.20 -15.73 12.63
N ALA A 226 2.30 -16.09 11.36
CA ALA A 226 3.44 -15.73 10.52
C ALA A 226 3.58 -14.21 10.34
N ARG A 227 2.48 -13.51 10.00
CA ARG A 227 2.47 -12.04 9.87
C ARG A 227 2.81 -11.34 11.19
N MET A 228 2.32 -11.86 12.32
CA MET A 228 2.67 -11.33 13.63
C MET A 228 4.16 -11.51 13.95
N ALA A 229 4.73 -12.67 13.65
CA ALA A 229 6.16 -12.91 13.82
C ALA A 229 7.00 -12.00 12.92
N GLU A 230 6.60 -11.81 11.66
CA GLU A 230 7.27 -10.90 10.73
C GLU A 230 7.20 -9.45 11.22
N ALA A 231 6.01 -8.95 11.55
CA ALA A 231 5.83 -7.59 12.04
C ALA A 231 6.57 -7.36 13.37
N ARG A 232 6.67 -8.36 14.25
CA ARG A 232 7.52 -8.32 15.43
C ARG A 232 9.00 -8.21 15.06
N ALA A 233 9.50 -9.02 14.13
CA ALA A 233 10.89 -8.97 13.68
C ALA A 233 11.23 -7.61 13.03
N VAL A 234 10.32 -7.06 12.21
CA VAL A 234 10.45 -5.73 11.61
C VAL A 234 10.50 -4.65 12.68
N ARG A 235 9.65 -4.76 13.69
CA ARG A 235 9.63 -3.82 14.83
C ARG A 235 10.93 -3.91 15.62
N GLU A 236 11.34 -5.11 16.03
CA GLU A 236 12.60 -5.34 16.75
C GLU A 236 13.81 -4.78 15.96
N ALA A 237 13.89 -5.03 14.65
CA ALA A 237 14.94 -4.48 13.80
C ALA A 237 14.91 -2.94 13.70
N PHE A 238 13.72 -2.34 13.72
CA PHE A 238 13.57 -0.88 13.70
C PHE A 238 14.07 -0.22 15.00
N PHE A 239 13.83 -0.86 16.14
CA PHE A 239 14.31 -0.39 17.45
C PHE A 239 15.79 -0.69 17.69
N ALA A 240 16.30 -1.79 17.14
CA ALA A 240 17.69 -2.19 17.33
C ALA A 240 18.67 -1.11 16.85
N PRO A 241 19.80 -0.89 17.55
CA PRO A 241 20.87 -0.02 17.07
C PRO A 241 21.36 -0.45 15.68
N LEU A 242 21.53 0.52 14.79
CA LEU A 242 21.98 0.25 13.42
C LEU A 242 23.51 0.12 13.40
N LEU A 243 23.98 -1.04 12.94
CA LEU A 243 25.37 -1.29 12.60
C LEU A 243 25.53 -1.38 11.08
N GLY A 244 26.77 -1.35 10.62
CA GLY A 244 27.11 -1.63 9.23
C GLY A 244 26.56 -2.97 8.74
N PRO A 245 26.35 -3.13 7.42
CA PRO A 245 25.74 -4.32 6.87
C PRO A 245 26.62 -5.56 7.13
N ARG A 246 25.98 -6.67 7.54
CA ARG A 246 26.66 -7.97 7.72
C ARG A 246 27.21 -8.52 6.39
N GLU A 247 26.47 -8.29 5.31
CA GLU A 247 26.87 -8.67 3.97
C GLU A 247 27.45 -7.47 3.24
N ASN A 248 28.72 -7.57 2.83
CA ASN A 248 29.43 -6.50 2.11
C ASN A 248 29.01 -6.47 0.63
N THR A 249 27.79 -6.03 0.37
CA THR A 249 27.21 -5.93 -0.98
C THR A 249 26.63 -4.55 -1.22
N GLN A 250 26.59 -4.13 -2.49
CA GLN A 250 26.06 -2.81 -2.86
C GLN A 250 24.62 -2.58 -2.34
N ARG A 251 23.75 -3.58 -2.45
CA ARG A 251 22.35 -3.49 -1.99
C ARG A 251 22.27 -3.19 -0.49
N HIS A 252 23.03 -3.92 0.32
CA HIS A 252 22.99 -3.76 1.77
C HIS A 252 23.58 -2.41 2.22
N TRP A 253 24.60 -1.90 1.52
CA TRP A 253 25.12 -0.55 1.78
C TRP A 253 24.12 0.55 1.44
N HIS A 254 23.38 0.45 0.33
CA HIS A 254 22.32 1.42 0.03
C HIS A 254 21.23 1.45 1.11
N ILE A 255 20.85 0.28 1.65
CA ILE A 255 19.89 0.18 2.76
C ILE A 255 20.46 0.84 4.02
N TYR A 256 21.70 0.51 4.38
CA TYR A 256 22.38 1.09 5.53
C TYR A 256 22.46 2.61 5.44
N LEU A 257 22.89 3.17 4.30
CA LEU A 257 23.04 4.61 4.12
C LEU A 257 21.71 5.36 4.31
N ARG A 258 20.61 4.84 3.76
CA ARG A 258 19.29 5.47 3.92
C ARG A 258 18.83 5.45 5.37
N GLU A 259 18.93 4.31 6.03
CA GLU A 259 18.51 4.18 7.43
C GLU A 259 19.42 4.96 8.38
N ALA A 260 20.73 5.00 8.14
CA ALA A 260 21.68 5.76 8.95
C ALA A 260 21.40 7.27 8.86
N VAL A 261 21.19 7.80 7.65
CA VAL A 261 20.83 9.21 7.48
C VAL A 261 19.47 9.51 8.10
N ALA A 262 18.48 8.63 7.95
CA ALA A 262 17.18 8.80 8.60
C ALA A 262 17.29 8.83 10.14
N ARG A 263 18.18 8.03 10.74
CA ARG A 263 18.46 8.08 12.20
C ARG A 263 19.19 9.36 12.63
N LEU A 264 20.03 9.95 11.77
CA LEU A 264 20.71 11.20 12.10
C LEU A 264 19.85 12.44 11.95
N ILE A 265 19.01 12.51 10.91
CA ILE A 265 18.32 13.75 10.52
C ILE A 265 16.82 13.59 10.17
N GLY A 266 16.24 12.41 10.38
CA GLY A 266 14.82 12.12 10.18
C GLY A 266 14.42 11.72 8.76
N ASP A 267 13.24 11.11 8.61
CA ASP A 267 12.76 10.53 7.33
C ASP A 267 12.39 11.57 6.25
N GLY A 268 12.25 12.86 6.62
CA GLY A 268 11.94 13.93 5.66
C GLY A 268 13.13 14.29 4.75
N ASN A 269 14.30 13.71 4.99
CA ASN A 269 15.54 14.04 4.32
C ASN A 269 16.11 12.80 3.64
N THR A 270 15.75 12.56 2.38
CA THR A 270 16.25 11.40 1.63
C THR A 270 17.57 11.74 0.94
N PRO A 271 18.70 11.10 1.29
CA PRO A 271 19.97 11.34 0.60
C PRO A 271 19.99 10.64 -0.77
N SER A 272 20.73 11.21 -1.72
CA SER A 272 21.26 10.42 -2.84
C SER A 272 22.28 9.42 -2.28
N THR A 273 22.16 8.14 -2.60
CA THR A 273 23.07 7.09 -2.09
C THR A 273 23.93 6.53 -3.21
N THR A 274 25.25 6.48 -3.01
CA THR A 274 26.19 5.88 -3.97
C THR A 274 27.14 4.93 -3.25
N VAL A 275 27.43 3.79 -3.88
CA VAL A 275 28.35 2.78 -3.33
C VAL A 275 29.47 2.52 -4.33
N LEU A 276 30.70 2.79 -3.91
CA LEU A 276 31.89 2.47 -4.70
C LEU A 276 32.18 0.97 -4.64
N ARG A 277 32.32 0.32 -5.80
CA ARG A 277 32.63 -1.11 -5.88
C ARG A 277 34.12 -1.36 -5.60
N SER A 278 34.48 -2.62 -5.39
CA SER A 278 35.88 -3.01 -5.21
C SER A 278 36.66 -2.85 -6.54
N PRO A 279 37.95 -2.46 -6.51
CA PRO A 279 38.76 -2.26 -7.72
C PRO A 279 38.84 -3.45 -8.68
N GLY A 280 38.67 -4.67 -8.17
CA GLY A 280 38.71 -5.90 -8.97
C GLY A 280 37.39 -6.29 -9.65
N GLU A 281 36.31 -5.53 -9.44
CA GLU A 281 35.00 -5.83 -10.02
C GLU A 281 34.92 -5.33 -11.48
N PRO A 282 34.27 -6.07 -12.41
CA PRO A 282 34.20 -5.69 -13.84
C PRO A 282 33.67 -4.27 -14.09
N ASP A 283 32.73 -3.84 -13.26
CA ASP A 283 32.06 -2.55 -13.39
C ASP A 283 32.63 -1.48 -12.43
N TYR A 284 33.86 -1.68 -11.93
CA TYR A 284 34.48 -0.75 -11.00
C TYR A 284 34.55 0.68 -11.57
N ALA A 285 35.00 0.82 -12.81
CA ALA A 285 35.14 2.12 -13.48
C ALA A 285 33.79 2.85 -13.59
N VAL A 286 32.70 2.12 -13.76
CA VAL A 286 31.33 2.67 -13.75
C VAL A 286 30.99 3.19 -12.35
N SER A 287 31.33 2.44 -11.29
CA SER A 287 31.10 2.93 -9.93
C SER A 287 31.97 4.14 -9.53
N GLU A 288 33.16 4.30 -10.09
CA GLU A 288 33.94 5.55 -9.96
C GLU A 288 33.21 6.73 -10.61
N SER A 289 32.55 6.53 -11.77
CA SER A 289 31.80 7.60 -12.43
C SER A 289 30.62 8.05 -11.58
N TRP A 290 29.91 7.13 -10.92
CA TRP A 290 28.83 7.48 -10.01
C TRP A 290 29.29 8.33 -8.83
N ILE A 291 30.46 8.02 -8.22
CA ILE A 291 31.02 8.84 -7.14
C ILE A 291 31.36 10.24 -7.66
N ARG A 292 31.92 10.33 -8.86
CA ARG A 292 32.23 11.61 -9.49
C ARG A 292 30.95 12.42 -9.76
N GLU A 293 29.94 11.81 -10.37
CA GLU A 293 28.65 12.45 -10.66
C GLU A 293 27.99 12.94 -9.37
N ALA A 294 27.96 12.11 -8.32
CA ALA A 294 27.41 12.47 -7.03
C ALA A 294 28.08 13.69 -6.36
N LEU A 295 29.32 14.02 -6.75
CA LEU A 295 30.10 15.13 -6.19
C LEU A 295 30.21 16.34 -7.13
N LEU A 296 30.14 16.16 -8.45
CA LEU A 296 30.20 17.26 -9.42
C LEU A 296 28.80 17.80 -9.76
N GLU A 297 27.80 16.93 -9.76
CA GLU A 297 26.43 17.24 -10.16
C GLU A 297 25.44 16.64 -9.13
N PRO A 298 25.50 17.07 -7.85
CA PRO A 298 24.64 16.50 -6.82
C PRO A 298 23.16 16.77 -7.13
N THR A 299 22.35 15.72 -7.14
CA THR A 299 20.91 15.81 -7.39
C THR A 299 20.10 16.38 -6.21
N GLY A 300 20.78 16.77 -5.12
CA GLY A 300 20.20 17.32 -3.90
C GLY A 300 21.28 17.75 -2.90
N ASP A 301 20.87 18.33 -1.78
CA ASP A 301 21.78 18.88 -0.76
C ASP A 301 22.36 17.82 0.20
N LYS A 302 22.03 16.54 -0.01
CA LYS A 302 22.42 15.41 0.84
C LYS A 302 22.89 14.24 -0.01
N VAL A 303 24.16 13.89 0.16
CA VAL A 303 24.81 12.77 -0.52
C VAL A 303 25.32 11.80 0.52
N ALA A 304 25.09 10.51 0.33
CA ALA A 304 25.54 9.46 1.22
C ALA A 304 26.39 8.45 0.42
N LEU A 305 27.62 8.25 0.84
CA LEU A 305 28.63 7.45 0.16
C LEU A 305 29.01 6.25 1.02
N ALA A 306 29.11 5.08 0.40
CA ALA A 306 29.71 3.89 1.00
C ALA A 306 30.64 3.21 -0.01
N THR A 307 31.27 2.13 0.42
CA THR A 307 32.22 1.40 -0.41
C THR A 307 32.30 -0.06 0.01
N LEU A 308 32.64 -0.92 -0.95
CA LEU A 308 33.01 -2.31 -0.67
C LEU A 308 34.48 -2.42 -0.21
N SER A 309 35.26 -1.35 -0.33
CA SER A 309 36.67 -1.23 0.10
C SER A 309 36.97 0.19 0.63
N GLU A 310 37.14 0.33 1.94
CA GLU A 310 37.31 1.64 2.59
C GLU A 310 38.56 2.40 2.11
N SER A 311 39.70 1.71 2.01
CA SER A 311 40.93 2.30 1.47
C SER A 311 40.76 2.84 0.05
N ASN A 312 39.90 2.19 -0.74
CA ASN A 312 39.67 2.61 -2.12
C ASN A 312 38.82 3.88 -2.20
N LEU A 313 37.83 4.03 -1.31
CA LEU A 313 37.01 5.24 -1.25
C LEU A 313 37.84 6.46 -0.86
N ALA A 314 38.69 6.36 0.16
CA ALA A 314 39.57 7.45 0.56
C ALA A 314 40.48 7.91 -0.60
N ARG A 315 41.09 6.95 -1.31
CA ARG A 315 41.91 7.24 -2.51
C ARG A 315 41.10 7.88 -3.64
N THR A 316 39.90 7.38 -3.87
CA THR A 316 39.01 7.88 -4.94
C THR A 316 38.58 9.32 -4.65
N LEU A 317 38.19 9.62 -3.41
CA LEU A 317 37.84 10.99 -3.00
C LEU A 317 39.04 11.93 -3.10
N ALA A 318 40.23 11.51 -2.65
CA ALA A 318 41.46 12.31 -2.81
C ALA A 318 41.83 12.59 -4.27
N LYS A 319 41.49 11.68 -5.20
CA LYS A 319 41.70 11.86 -6.65
C LYS A 319 40.65 12.79 -7.28
N ILE A 320 39.43 12.81 -6.76
CA ILE A 320 38.31 13.59 -7.32
C ILE A 320 38.29 15.01 -6.75
N ALA A 321 38.51 15.19 -5.45
CA ALA A 321 38.36 16.46 -4.76
C ALA A 321 39.12 17.64 -5.41
N PRO A 322 40.37 17.50 -5.88
CA PRO A 322 41.08 18.60 -6.56
C PRO A 322 40.44 19.06 -7.88
N LYS A 323 39.50 18.29 -8.44
CA LYS A 323 38.78 18.60 -9.68
C LYS A 323 37.44 19.28 -9.43
N ILE A 324 37.02 19.36 -8.18
CA ILE A 324 35.79 20.05 -7.77
C ILE A 324 36.14 21.52 -7.57
N THR A 325 35.33 22.41 -8.14
CA THR A 325 35.50 23.85 -7.94
C THR A 325 35.46 24.17 -6.44
N PRO A 326 36.42 24.93 -5.89
CA PRO A 326 36.43 25.27 -4.48
C PRO A 326 35.11 25.86 -4.00
N ASP A 327 34.68 25.49 -2.79
CA ASP A 327 33.43 25.92 -2.12
C ASP A 327 32.11 25.64 -2.86
N SER A 328 32.15 24.99 -4.02
CA SER A 328 30.95 24.68 -4.82
C SER A 328 29.96 23.73 -4.10
N LEU A 329 30.42 23.00 -3.08
CA LEU A 329 29.60 22.08 -2.29
C LEU A 329 29.23 22.64 -0.91
N SER A 330 29.39 23.94 -0.66
CA SER A 330 29.12 24.59 0.65
C SER A 330 27.72 24.37 1.22
N GLN A 331 26.72 24.12 0.37
CA GLN A 331 25.34 23.81 0.79
C GLN A 331 25.06 22.29 0.85
N THR A 332 26.04 21.44 0.57
CA THR A 332 25.88 19.99 0.52
C THR A 332 26.41 19.34 1.79
N THR A 333 25.62 18.45 2.38
CA THR A 333 26.07 17.54 3.43
C THR A 333 26.40 16.18 2.82
N ILE A 334 27.65 15.72 3.00
CA ILE A 334 28.12 14.43 2.53
C ILE A 334 28.30 13.50 3.73
N PHE A 335 27.48 12.46 3.78
CA PHE A 335 27.60 11.37 4.73
C PHE A 335 28.53 10.31 4.12
N VAL A 336 29.53 9.85 4.87
CA VAL A 336 30.51 8.87 4.35
C VAL A 336 30.63 7.69 5.30
N ALA A 337 30.28 6.51 4.82
CA ALA A 337 30.36 5.27 5.56
C ALA A 337 31.78 4.68 5.51
N VAL A 338 32.56 4.94 6.57
CA VAL A 338 33.95 4.52 6.73
C VAL A 338 34.32 4.41 8.21
N SER A 339 35.24 3.51 8.54
CA SER A 339 35.87 3.47 9.85
C SER A 339 36.74 4.70 10.14
N ASP A 340 37.07 4.91 11.42
CA ASP A 340 37.91 6.03 11.87
C ASP A 340 39.28 6.05 11.21
N LYS A 341 39.76 4.88 10.76
CA LYS A 341 41.05 4.71 10.09
C LYS A 341 41.23 5.61 8.86
N TYR A 342 40.16 5.89 8.12
CA TYR A 342 40.24 6.64 6.86
C TYR A 342 39.57 8.01 6.93
N TRP A 343 38.97 8.35 8.08
CA TRP A 343 38.16 9.56 8.20
C TRP A 343 38.98 10.84 8.08
N SER A 344 40.13 10.92 8.74
CA SER A 344 41.01 12.11 8.69
C SER A 344 41.46 12.44 7.27
N ASP A 345 41.80 11.41 6.50
CA ASP A 345 42.29 11.54 5.12
C ASP A 345 41.18 12.05 4.20
N ILE A 346 39.95 11.55 4.38
CA ILE A 346 38.78 11.99 3.63
C ILE A 346 38.45 13.45 3.96
N VAL A 347 38.48 13.83 5.24
CA VAL A 347 38.25 15.22 5.67
C VAL A 347 39.29 16.16 5.06
N ALA A 348 40.56 15.77 5.08
CA ALA A 348 41.63 16.58 4.49
C ALA A 348 41.45 16.74 2.97
N ALA A 349 41.15 15.64 2.27
CA ALA A 349 40.94 15.64 0.82
C ALA A 349 39.75 16.51 0.39
N MET A 350 38.63 16.42 1.09
CA MET A 350 37.38 17.08 0.72
C MET A 350 37.26 18.51 1.26
N ARG A 351 38.14 18.96 2.15
CA ARG A 351 38.10 20.31 2.74
C ARG A 351 37.95 21.45 1.71
N PRO A 352 38.69 21.47 0.57
CA PRO A 352 38.58 22.57 -0.39
C PRO A 352 37.21 22.70 -1.06
N THR A 353 36.37 21.66 -1.03
CA THR A 353 35.07 21.68 -1.72
C THR A 353 34.00 22.45 -0.95
N GLY A 354 34.25 22.79 0.32
CA GLY A 354 33.31 23.46 1.22
C GLY A 354 32.20 22.57 1.78
N ALA A 355 32.14 21.28 1.42
CA ALA A 355 31.07 20.38 1.86
C ALA A 355 31.08 20.14 3.38
N LYS A 356 29.89 20.04 3.99
CA LYS A 356 29.77 19.55 5.37
C LYS A 356 29.90 18.04 5.37
N LEU A 357 30.92 17.50 6.03
CA LEU A 357 31.16 16.06 6.09
C LEU A 357 30.62 15.46 7.39
N VAL A 358 29.96 14.30 7.29
CA VAL A 358 29.47 13.52 8.43
C VAL A 358 29.95 12.08 8.28
N GLN A 359 30.66 11.56 9.28
CA GLN A 359 31.08 10.17 9.28
C GLN A 359 29.93 9.26 9.68
N LEU A 360 29.75 8.17 8.95
CA LEU A 360 28.91 7.04 9.34
C LEU A 360 29.83 5.86 9.66
N ASN A 361 30.34 5.76 10.88
CA ASN A 361 31.21 4.63 11.24
C ASN A 361 30.37 3.35 11.37
N PRO A 362 30.57 2.33 10.51
CA PRO A 362 29.74 1.12 10.51
C PRO A 362 29.91 0.26 11.77
N SER A 363 30.96 0.48 12.56
CA SER A 363 31.21 -0.25 13.80
C SER A 363 30.62 0.43 15.04
N ILE A 364 30.12 1.67 14.91
CA ILE A 364 29.50 2.40 16.02
C ILE A 364 27.98 2.24 15.90
N PRO A 365 27.30 1.68 16.93
CA PRO A 365 25.85 1.56 16.92
C PRO A 365 25.18 2.92 16.80
N LEU A 366 24.27 3.06 15.83
CA LEU A 366 23.47 4.26 15.65
C LEU A 366 22.04 4.02 16.14
N GLU A 367 21.69 4.64 17.26
CA GLU A 367 20.39 4.49 17.90
C GLU A 367 19.23 5.03 17.06
N GLN A 368 18.02 4.50 17.31
CA GLN A 368 16.81 5.00 16.67
C GLN A 368 16.37 6.34 17.28
N ARG A 369 15.84 7.25 16.46
CA ARG A 369 15.31 8.53 16.95
C ARG A 369 13.97 8.34 17.65
N GLN A 370 13.82 8.97 18.80
CA GLN A 370 12.55 9.02 19.51
C GLN A 370 11.41 9.55 18.63
N GLU A 371 11.65 10.64 17.90
CA GLU A 371 10.67 11.23 16.95
C GLU A 371 10.20 10.22 15.89
N ARG A 372 11.08 9.33 15.42
CA ARG A 372 10.74 8.30 14.42
C ARG A 372 9.94 7.16 15.05
N ILE A 373 10.26 6.80 16.29
CA ILE A 373 9.49 5.83 17.09
C ILE A 373 8.07 6.37 17.30
N GLU A 374 7.93 7.61 17.76
CA GLU A 374 6.64 8.24 18.02
C GLU A 374 5.81 8.41 16.76
N ARG A 375 6.44 8.79 15.64
CA ARG A 375 5.74 8.87 14.35
C ARG A 375 5.22 7.51 13.89
N ARG A 376 6.00 6.44 14.06
CA ARG A 376 5.64 5.11 13.54
C ARG A 376 4.71 4.34 14.47
N TYR A 377 4.82 4.53 15.78
CA TYR A 377 4.16 3.69 16.79
C TYR A 377 3.37 4.50 17.84
N GLY A 378 3.35 5.83 17.76
CA GLY A 378 2.69 6.71 18.72
C GLY A 378 3.54 7.03 19.95
N SER A 379 3.13 8.05 20.71
CA SER A 379 3.86 8.57 21.88
C SER A 379 3.90 7.62 23.10
N SER A 380 3.10 6.55 23.10
CA SER A 380 3.06 5.52 24.15
C SER A 380 3.92 4.27 23.83
N ALA A 381 4.75 4.34 22.78
CA ALA A 381 5.49 3.19 22.25
C ALA A 381 6.55 2.58 23.19
N ALA A 382 6.86 3.21 24.32
CA ALA A 382 7.83 2.73 25.31
C ALA A 382 7.50 1.31 25.86
N GLY A 383 6.25 0.82 25.73
CA GLY A 383 5.84 -0.53 26.13
C GLY A 383 5.72 -1.58 25.00
N LEU A 384 5.88 -1.20 23.72
CA LEU A 384 5.52 -2.05 22.57
C LEU A 384 6.50 -3.19 22.28
N LEU A 385 7.71 -3.16 22.85
CA LEU A 385 8.64 -4.29 22.77
C LEU A 385 8.19 -5.48 23.62
N GLN A 386 7.27 -5.28 24.56
CA GLN A 386 6.81 -6.30 25.51
C GLN A 386 5.35 -6.75 25.29
N SER A 387 4.58 -6.10 24.41
CA SER A 387 3.19 -6.46 24.13
C SER A 387 3.00 -7.08 22.74
N ASP A 388 2.37 -8.26 22.71
CA ASP A 388 1.84 -8.89 21.48
C ASP A 388 0.57 -8.17 20.95
N GLN A 389 0.07 -7.17 21.70
CA GLN A 389 -1.12 -6.41 21.34
C GLN A 389 -0.76 -5.26 20.39
N GLY A 390 -1.30 -5.30 19.18
CA GLY A 390 -1.21 -4.22 18.18
C GLY A 390 -0.34 -4.52 16.95
N VAL A 391 0.03 -5.77 16.70
CA VAL A 391 1.00 -6.15 15.65
C VAL A 391 0.39 -6.23 14.24
N LEU A 392 -0.92 -6.43 14.14
CA LEU A 392 -1.65 -6.34 12.88
C LEU A 392 -2.37 -4.99 12.91
N GLY A 393 -1.92 -4.05 12.08
CA GLY A 393 -2.34 -2.65 12.14
C GLY A 393 -3.84 -2.49 12.35
N HIS A 394 -4.22 -1.77 13.41
CA HIS A 394 -5.61 -1.36 13.57
C HIS A 394 -6.00 -0.46 12.37
N PRO A 395 -7.11 -0.76 11.67
CA PRO A 395 -7.55 0.05 10.53
C PRO A 395 -7.97 1.47 10.94
N ALA A 396 -8.24 1.72 12.22
CA ALA A 396 -8.66 3.04 12.72
C ALA A 396 -7.57 4.13 12.61
N GLY A 397 -6.29 3.77 12.66
CA GLY A 397 -5.18 4.72 12.45
C GLY A 397 -4.82 4.95 10.98
N SER A 398 -5.27 4.05 10.10
CA SER A 398 -4.94 4.09 8.67
C SER A 398 -5.74 5.14 7.92
N VAL A 399 -6.97 5.49 8.36
CA VAL A 399 -7.78 6.53 7.70
C VAL A 399 -7.14 7.92 7.80
N ALA A 400 -6.58 8.27 8.97
CA ALA A 400 -5.87 9.54 9.15
C ALA A 400 -4.50 9.56 8.45
N LEU A 401 -3.81 8.43 8.38
CA LEU A 401 -2.52 8.32 7.68
C LEU A 401 -2.69 8.27 6.15
N LEU A 402 -3.73 7.64 5.62
CA LEU A 402 -4.07 7.62 4.20
C LEU A 402 -4.45 9.02 3.72
N ALA A 403 -5.25 9.75 4.49
CA ALA A 403 -5.55 11.15 4.21
C ALA A 403 -4.28 12.02 4.18
N GLY A 404 -3.37 11.83 5.15
CA GLY A 404 -2.11 12.58 5.22
C GLY A 404 -1.12 12.23 4.10
N VAL A 405 -0.97 10.94 3.77
CA VAL A 405 -0.02 10.46 2.76
C VAL A 405 -0.53 10.73 1.34
N LEU A 406 -1.83 10.61 1.07
CA LEU A 406 -2.42 10.92 -0.25
C LEU A 406 -2.35 12.43 -0.55
N CYS A 407 -2.53 13.29 0.46
CA CYS A 407 -2.34 14.75 0.32
C CYS A 407 -0.88 15.13 -0.01
N ILE A 408 0.12 14.41 0.53
CA ILE A 408 1.53 14.65 0.23
C ILE A 408 1.88 14.24 -1.21
N PHE A 409 1.33 13.12 -1.70
CA PHE A 409 1.56 12.69 -3.10
C PHE A 409 0.85 13.58 -4.13
N LEU A 410 -0.37 14.07 -3.84
CA LEU A 410 -1.08 14.99 -4.72
C LEU A 410 -0.48 16.40 -4.75
N ALA A 411 0.01 16.92 -3.61
CA ALA A 411 0.74 18.19 -3.55
C ALA A 411 2.09 18.13 -4.30
N GLY A 412 2.81 17.01 -4.21
CA GLY A 412 4.06 16.77 -4.94
C GLY A 412 3.88 16.71 -6.46
N PHE A 413 2.80 16.07 -6.93
CA PHE A 413 2.47 16.01 -8.36
C PHE A 413 2.04 17.37 -8.91
N TRP A 414 1.36 18.19 -8.10
CA TRP A 414 0.93 19.54 -8.48
C TRP A 414 2.09 20.54 -8.60
N MET A 415 3.13 20.44 -7.75
CA MET A 415 4.36 21.26 -7.91
C MET A 415 5.15 20.90 -9.18
N ALA A 416 5.13 19.63 -9.60
CA ALA A 416 5.79 19.20 -10.83
C ALA A 416 5.06 19.72 -12.09
N CYS A 417 3.72 19.72 -12.09
CA CYS A 417 2.92 20.19 -13.24
C CYS A 417 2.93 21.71 -13.42
N ARG A 418 3.09 22.50 -12.35
CA ARG A 418 3.15 23.97 -12.45
C ARG A 418 4.47 24.48 -13.05
N ARG A 419 5.53 23.67 -13.03
CA ARG A 419 6.86 24.01 -13.57
C ARG A 419 7.00 23.80 -15.09
N TYR A 420 5.99 23.19 -15.74
CA TYR A 420 6.01 22.87 -17.18
C TYR A 420 5.11 23.75 -18.07
N ARG A 421 4.44 24.79 -17.53
CA ARG A 421 3.87 25.85 -18.35
C ARG A 421 4.90 26.96 -18.57
N ARG A 422 5.67 26.87 -19.66
CA ARG A 422 6.28 28.08 -20.25
C ARG A 422 5.17 28.88 -20.94
N PRO A 423 5.04 30.19 -20.69
CA PRO A 423 4.26 31.04 -21.57
C PRO A 423 5.01 31.20 -22.89
N SER A 424 4.32 30.91 -23.99
CA SER A 424 4.61 31.49 -25.31
C SER A 424 4.23 32.97 -25.31
#